data_AF-A0AA42NQH4-F1
#
_entry.id   AF-A0AA42NQH4-F1
#
_cell.length_a   1.000
_cell.length_b   1.000
_cell.length_c   1.000
_cell.angle_alpha   90.00
_cell.angle_beta   90.00
_cell.angle_gamma   90.00
#
_symmetry.space_group_name_H-M   'P 1'
#
loop_
_entity.id
_entity.type
_entity.pdbx_description
1 polymer ?
#
loop_
_entity_poly.entity_id
_entity_poly.type
_entity_poly.pdbx_seq_one_letter_code
_entity_poly.pdbx_strand_id
1 'polypeptide(L)' 'MLESKNLIVLDQMLVLTKEGKNDLVYENDTLLKVKMISNQHIVVEDDQQTSFLLKQRDENVVWSFV' A
#
# COMPACT_ATOMS: atom_id res chain seq x y z
N MET A 1 6.93 18.89 12.18
CA MET A 1 7.54 18.36 10.94
C MET A 1 7.89 16.91 11.17
N LEU A 2 6.96 15.99 10.93
CA LEU A 2 7.33 14.62 10.60
C LEU A 2 6.88 14.44 9.16
N GLU A 3 7.79 14.69 8.23
CA GLU A 3 7.66 14.09 6.91
C GLU A 3 7.90 12.59 7.12
N SER A 4 6.88 11.90 7.66
CA SER A 4 6.86 10.44 7.70
C SER A 4 6.85 10.01 6.24
N LYS A 5 8.02 9.70 5.71
CA LYS A 5 8.18 9.00 4.44
C LYS A 5 7.56 7.62 4.66
N ASN A 6 6.24 7.56 4.54
CA ASN A 6 5.45 6.36 4.60
C ASN A 6 5.59 5.66 3.24
N LEU A 7 6.80 5.23 2.93
CA LEU A 7 7.06 4.40 1.77
C LEU A 7 7.08 2.95 2.25
N ILE A 8 6.42 2.09 1.50
CA ILE A 8 6.55 0.65 1.66
C ILE A 8 7.18 0.09 0.39
N VAL A 9 8.01 -0.93 0.57
CA VAL A 9 8.44 -1.80 -0.52
C VAL A 9 7.54 -3.02 -0.53
N LEU A 10 7.23 -3.50 -1.73
CA LEU A 10 6.56 -4.77 -1.91
C LEU A 10 7.58 -5.90 -1.99
N ASP A 11 7.62 -6.77 -1.00
CA ASP A 11 8.43 -7.99 -1.03
C ASP A 11 7.84 -9.04 -1.99
N GLN A 12 6.54 -8.95 -2.27
CA GLN A 12 5.82 -9.84 -3.18
C GLN A 12 4.83 -9.06 -4.05
N MET A 13 4.39 -9.68 -5.14
CA MET A 13 3.33 -9.15 -5.99
C MET A 13 2.06 -8.88 -5.16
N LEU A 14 1.57 -7.64 -5.20
CA LEU A 14 0.38 -7.20 -4.48
C LEU A 14 -0.75 -6.93 -5.47
N VAL A 15 -1.87 -7.61 -5.30
CA VAL A 15 -3.10 -7.37 -6.07
C VAL A 15 -4.12 -6.68 -5.18
N LEU A 16 -4.42 -5.43 -5.49
CA LEU A 16 -5.43 -4.62 -4.83
C LEU A 16 -6.73 -4.64 -5.64
N THR A 17 -7.70 -5.37 -5.12
CA THR A 17 -9.05 -5.43 -5.71
C THR A 17 -9.98 -4.53 -4.93
N LYS A 18 -10.80 -3.74 -5.63
CA LYS A 18 -11.82 -2.89 -5.00
C LYS A 18 -13.12 -3.01 -5.79
N GLU A 19 -14.22 -3.16 -5.06
CA GLU A 19 -15.53 -3.35 -5.67
C GLU A 19 -15.86 -2.19 -6.62
N GLY A 20 -16.18 -2.50 -7.88
CA GLY A 20 -16.47 -1.52 -8.93
C GLY A 20 -15.26 -0.81 -9.54
N LYS A 21 -14.03 -1.27 -9.26
CA LYS A 21 -12.78 -0.78 -9.89
C LYS A 21 -11.99 -1.94 -10.48
N ASN A 22 -11.09 -1.62 -11.41
CA ASN A 22 -10.14 -2.59 -11.94
C ASN A 22 -9.15 -3.00 -10.84
N ASP A 23 -8.74 -4.25 -10.88
CA ASP A 23 -7.70 -4.77 -10.00
C ASP A 23 -6.38 -4.06 -10.32
N LEU A 24 -5.76 -3.51 -9.30
CA LEU A 24 -4.44 -2.91 -9.38
C LEU A 24 -3.40 -3.94 -8.98
N VAL A 25 -2.47 -4.18 -9.88
CA VAL A 25 -1.42 -5.17 -9.72
C VAL A 25 -0.09 -4.44 -9.62
N TYR A 26 0.60 -4.65 -8.51
CA TYR A 26 1.95 -4.16 -8.29
C TYR A 26 2.91 -5.34 -8.22
N GLU A 27 4.04 -5.22 -8.91
CA GLU A 27 5.10 -6.22 -8.87
C GLU A 27 5.93 -6.09 -7.59
N ASN A 28 6.67 -7.15 -7.25
CA ASN A 28 7.69 -7.08 -6.21
C ASN A 28 8.72 -5.99 -6.52
N ASP A 29 9.38 -5.49 -5.48
CA ASP A 29 10.33 -4.36 -5.51
C ASP A 29 9.71 -3.01 -5.91
N THR A 30 8.39 -2.94 -6.05
CA THR A 30 7.69 -1.67 -6.24
C THR A 30 7.63 -0.89 -4.94
N LEU A 31 7.98 0.40 -5.01
CA LEU A 31 7.83 1.34 -3.91
C LEU A 31 6.47 2.02 -3.99
N LEU A 32 5.68 1.86 -2.93
CA LEU A 32 4.37 2.50 -2.81
C LEU A 32 4.40 3.57 -1.74
N LYS A 33 3.88 4.74 -2.09
CA LYS A 33 3.62 5.79 -1.11
C LYS A 33 2.30 5.49 -0.41
N VAL A 34 2.37 5.31 0.90
CA VAL A 34 1.20 5.05 1.73
C VAL A 34 0.88 6.22 2.65
N LYS A 35 -0.37 6.27 3.06
CA LYS A 35 -0.87 7.19 4.05
C LYS A 35 -1.40 6.38 5.22
N MET A 36 -0.80 6.58 6.39
CA MET A 36 -1.34 6.05 7.62
C MET A 36 -2.54 6.92 8.03
N ILE A 37 -3.74 6.37 8.00
CA ILE A 37 -4.96 7.08 8.40
C ILE A 37 -5.29 6.80 9.87
N SER A 38 -4.89 5.63 10.37
CA SER A 38 -4.99 5.23 11.77
C SER A 38 -3.88 4.23 12.10
N ASN A 39 -3.61 3.98 13.38
CA ASN A 39 -2.57 3.05 13.84
C ASN A 39 -2.74 1.61 13.31
N GLN A 40 -3.90 1.30 12.72
CA GLN A 40 -4.27 -0.02 12.19
C GLN A 40 -4.66 -0.01 10.71
N HIS A 41 -4.65 1.17 10.07
CA HIS A 41 -5.14 1.33 8.69
C HIS A 41 -4.14 2.11 7.86
N ILE A 42 -3.50 1.38 6.95
CA ILE A 42 -2.57 1.91 5.96
C ILE A 42 -3.29 1.94 4.62
N VAL A 43 -3.16 3.06 3.92
CA VAL A 43 -3.85 3.28 2.65
C VAL A 43 -2.83 3.63 1.57
N VAL A 44 -2.85 2.89 0.47
CA VAL A 44 -2.12 3.23 -0.77
C VAL A 44 -3.04 4.09 -1.62
N GLU A 45 -2.50 5.12 -2.25
CA GLU A 45 -3.20 5.87 -3.27
C GLU A 45 -2.51 5.65 -4.62
N ASP A 46 -3.27 5.22 -5.61
CA ASP A 46 -2.81 5.08 -6.99
C ASP A 46 -2.84 6.43 -7.73
N ASP A 47 -2.20 6.53 -8.91
CA ASP A 47 -2.14 7.73 -9.76
C ASP A 47 -3.53 8.27 -10.13
N GLN A 48 -4.56 7.42 -10.09
CA GLN A 48 -5.97 7.82 -10.27
C GLN A 48 -6.64 8.34 -8.99
N GLN A 49 -5.88 8.72 -7.97
CA GLN A 49 -6.37 9.11 -6.62
C GLN A 49 -7.27 8.04 -5.99
N THR A 50 -7.10 6.77 -6.37
CA THR A 50 -7.89 5.69 -5.80
C THR A 50 -7.18 5.15 -4.57
N SER A 51 -7.83 5.32 -3.42
CA SER A 51 -7.34 4.82 -2.15
C SER A 51 -7.69 3.34 -1.94
N PHE A 52 -6.69 2.52 -1.63
CA PHE A 52 -6.78 1.10 -1.30
C PHE A 52 -6.28 0.85 0.11
N LEU A 53 -6.99 0.01 0.86
CA LEU A 53 -6.60 -0.33 2.23
C LEU A 53 -5.68 -1.55 2.22
N LEU A 54 -4.49 -1.39 2.78
CA LEU A 54 -3.59 -2.50 3.05
C LEU A 54 -3.97 -3.18 4.36
N LYS A 55 -3.97 -4.51 4.34
CA LYS A 55 -4.17 -5.29 5.54
C LYS A 55 -2.85 -5.34 6.31
N GLN A 56 -2.88 -4.91 7.56
CA GLN A 56 -1.72 -4.93 8.45
C GLN A 56 -1.17 -6.34 8.71
N ARG A 57 -1.98 -7.40 8.48
CA ARG A 57 -1.51 -8.79 8.58
C ARG A 57 -0.53 -9.18 7.47
N ASP A 58 -0.52 -8.43 6.37
CA ASP A 58 0.36 -8.66 5.24
C ASP A 58 1.68 -7.86 5.39
N GLU A 59 1.80 -7.07 6.47
CA GLU A 59 3.02 -6.36 6.88
C GLU A 59 4.13 -7.36 7.21
N ASN A 60 5.35 -7.12 6.70
CA ASN A 60 6.52 -8.02 6.74
C ASN A 60 6.36 -9.34 5.96
N VAL A 61 5.30 -9.50 5.16
CA VAL A 61 5.08 -10.69 4.32
C VAL A 61 4.94 -10.32 2.84
N VAL A 62 4.04 -9.39 2.56
CA VAL A 62 3.78 -8.88 1.20
C VAL A 62 4.41 -7.50 1.02
N TRP A 63 4.44 -6.71 2.08
CA TRP A 63 4.99 -5.36 2.07
C TRP A 63 5.66 -4.99 3.38
N SER A 64 6.68 -4.15 3.31
CA SER A 64 7.50 -3.74 4.45
C SER A 64 7.82 -2.25 4.38
N PHE A 65 7.90 -1.58 5.53
CA PHE A 65 8.35 -0.19 5.60
C PHE A 65 9.85 -0.10 5.31
N VAL A 66 10.26 0.95 4.58
CA VAL A 66 11.66 1.27 4.24
C VAL A 66 12.09 2.62 4.79
#